data_AF-A0A1A8J468-F1
#
_entry.id   AF-A0A1A8J468-F1
#
_cell.length_a   1.000
_cell.length_b   1.000
_cell.length_c   1.000
_cell.angle_alpha   90.00
_cell.angle_beta   90.00
_cell.angle_gamma   90.00
#
_symmetry.space_group_name_H-M   'P 1'
#
loop_
_entity.id
_entity.type
_entity.pdbx_description
1 polymer ?
#
loop_
_entity_poly.entity_id
_entity_poly.type
_entity_poly.pdbx_seq_one_letter_code
_entity_poly.pdbx_strand_id
1 'polypeptide(L)'
;MNSEQWAKLLKHTEHNSIRDTPYDAIFIALLVEEKHKMEILTAGFDGIYTYFATNGFSYGSTQKNWASVKSFCEDNNLIFIPSVGPGYIDTSIRPWNFRNTRNRISGKYYETSLSAALETRPDFISITSFNEWHEGTQIETAVPKRSQMVYLDYLPNKPTIYLDITRKWAAIFGGERQRWQD
;
A
#
# COMPACT_ATOMS: atom_id res chain seq x y z
N MET A 1 -5.10 20.38 0.18
CA MET A 1 -5.60 20.86 1.48
C MET A 1 -4.52 20.63 2.52
N ASN A 2 -4.25 21.60 3.40
CA ASN A 2 -3.37 21.37 4.55
C ASN A 2 -4.15 20.64 5.68
N SER A 3 -3.47 20.30 6.78
CA SER A 3 -4.07 19.58 7.90
C SER A 3 -5.24 20.34 8.53
N GLU A 4 -5.18 21.66 8.64
CA GLU A 4 -6.25 22.51 9.18
C GLU A 4 -7.51 22.48 8.30
N GLN A 5 -7.34 22.48 6.98
CA GLN A 5 -8.45 22.39 6.04
C GLN A 5 -9.14 21.02 6.11
N TRP A 6 -8.37 19.94 6.27
CA TRP A 6 -8.95 18.61 6.50
C TRP A 6 -9.64 18.50 7.85
N ALA A 7 -9.07 19.09 8.91
CA ALA A 7 -9.66 19.08 10.24
C ALA A 7 -11.08 19.65 10.25
N LYS A 8 -11.32 20.76 9.52
CA LYS A 8 -12.66 21.36 9.34
C LYS A 8 -13.71 20.39 8.79
N LEU A 9 -13.26 19.40 8.00
CA LEU A 9 -14.11 18.40 7.39
C LEU A 9 -14.23 17.13 8.26
N LEU A 10 -13.15 16.71 8.90
CA LEU A 10 -13.03 15.36 9.48
C LEU A 10 -13.00 15.31 11.01
N LYS A 11 -12.97 16.45 11.72
CA LYS A 11 -13.08 16.45 13.19
C LYS A 11 -14.53 16.59 13.65
N HIS A 12 -14.93 15.80 14.63
CA HIS A 12 -16.24 15.93 15.28
C HIS A 12 -16.44 17.30 15.97
N THR A 13 -15.35 18.02 16.27
CA THR A 13 -15.39 19.33 16.93
C THR A 13 -15.72 20.49 15.98
N GLU A 14 -15.74 20.27 14.67
CA GLU A 14 -15.89 21.31 13.66
C GLU A 14 -17.33 21.41 13.17
N HIS A 15 -17.88 22.63 13.12
CA HIS A 15 -19.30 22.85 12.80
C HIS A 15 -19.72 22.34 11.41
N ASN A 16 -18.82 22.43 10.43
CA ASN A 16 -19.07 22.01 9.04
C ASN A 16 -18.49 20.62 8.74
N SER A 17 -18.22 19.85 9.79
CA SER A 17 -17.72 18.49 9.66
C SER A 17 -18.75 17.58 9.01
N ILE A 18 -18.28 16.59 8.27
CA ILE A 18 -19.14 15.50 7.77
C ILE A 18 -19.31 14.37 8.79
N ARG A 19 -18.60 14.44 9.92
CA ARG A 19 -18.74 13.49 11.02
C ARG A 19 -20.16 13.50 11.59
N ASP A 20 -20.66 12.32 11.95
CA ASP A 20 -22.02 12.12 12.47
C ASP A 20 -23.15 12.56 11.51
N THR A 21 -22.83 12.70 10.22
CA THR A 21 -23.79 12.95 9.14
C THR A 21 -23.98 11.69 8.29
N PRO A 22 -25.00 11.63 7.40
CA PRO A 22 -25.12 10.53 6.44
C PRO A 22 -23.95 10.39 5.46
N TYR A 23 -23.02 11.35 5.42
CA TYR A 23 -21.83 11.34 4.58
C TYR A 23 -20.55 10.94 5.33
N ASP A 24 -20.68 10.58 6.61
CA ASP A 24 -19.55 10.10 7.39
C ASP A 24 -19.00 8.77 6.84
N ALA A 25 -17.70 8.55 7.00
CA ALA A 25 -17.00 7.39 6.48
C ALA A 25 -15.67 7.17 7.21
N ILE A 26 -14.95 6.11 6.84
CA ILE A 26 -13.57 5.89 7.27
C ILE A 26 -12.65 6.54 6.23
N PHE A 27 -11.94 7.59 6.63
CA PHE A 27 -11.01 8.34 5.79
C PHE A 27 -9.57 7.92 6.07
N ILE A 28 -8.88 7.38 5.06
CA ILE A 28 -7.51 6.89 5.18
C ILE A 28 -6.57 7.79 4.37
N ALA A 29 -5.51 8.29 5.01
CA ALA A 29 -4.57 9.22 4.40
C ALA A 29 -3.24 8.58 4.00
N LEU A 30 -2.62 9.14 2.95
CA LEU A 30 -1.33 8.68 2.45
C LEU A 30 -0.17 9.16 3.33
N LEU A 31 0.60 8.21 3.88
CA LEU A 31 1.87 8.52 4.56
C LEU A 31 3.03 8.50 3.57
N VAL A 32 3.69 9.66 3.41
CA VAL A 32 4.88 9.80 2.54
C VAL A 32 6.12 10.05 3.39
N GLU A 33 6.12 11.10 4.22
CA GLU A 33 7.20 11.45 5.14
C GLU A 33 6.82 11.13 6.58
N GLU A 34 7.81 11.01 7.47
CA GLU A 34 7.56 10.71 8.88
C GLU A 34 6.65 11.75 9.56
N LYS A 35 6.86 13.04 9.27
CA LYS A 35 6.07 14.14 9.84
C LYS A 35 4.58 14.06 9.51
N HIS A 36 4.23 13.41 8.40
CA HIS A 36 2.82 13.26 7.99
C HIS A 36 2.02 12.44 9.00
N LYS A 37 2.65 11.59 9.84
CA LYS A 37 1.96 10.90 10.95
C LYS A 37 1.15 11.88 11.82
N MET A 38 1.80 12.96 12.25
CA MET A 38 1.17 13.99 13.08
C MET A 38 0.18 14.86 12.29
N GLU A 39 0.49 15.18 11.04
CA GLU A 39 -0.40 15.97 10.18
C GLU A 39 -1.72 15.22 9.90
N ILE A 40 -1.64 13.91 9.64
CA ILE A 40 -2.79 13.02 9.42
C ILE A 40 -3.67 12.94 10.67
N LEU A 41 -3.05 12.71 11.84
CA LEU A 41 -3.77 12.73 13.12
C LEU A 41 -4.46 14.07 13.37
N THR A 42 -3.72 15.17 13.19
CA THR A 42 -4.24 16.52 13.42
C THR A 42 -5.36 16.88 12.44
N ALA A 43 -5.34 16.30 11.24
CA ALA A 43 -6.35 16.47 10.21
C ALA A 43 -7.66 15.70 10.46
N GLY A 44 -7.70 14.78 11.43
CA GLY A 44 -8.91 14.02 11.77
C GLY A 44 -9.18 12.79 10.89
N PHE A 45 -8.17 12.28 10.17
CA PHE A 45 -8.28 11.01 9.44
C PHE A 45 -8.38 9.82 10.41
N ASP A 46 -9.01 8.76 9.94
CA ASP A 46 -9.22 7.51 10.69
C ASP A 46 -8.06 6.51 10.52
N GLY A 47 -7.16 6.76 9.58
CA GLY A 47 -6.04 5.86 9.35
C GLY A 47 -5.04 6.29 8.30
N ILE A 48 -4.06 5.41 8.08
CA ILE A 48 -2.89 5.60 7.25
C ILE A 48 -2.74 4.45 6.25
N TYR A 49 -2.47 4.76 4.98
CA TYR A 49 -1.96 3.82 3.98
C TYR A 49 -0.67 4.34 3.33
N THR A 50 0.07 3.48 2.61
CA THR A 50 1.46 3.80 2.17
C THR A 50 1.68 3.84 0.66
N TYR A 51 0.72 3.34 -0.13
CA TYR A 51 0.62 3.30 -1.59
C TYR A 51 1.81 2.69 -2.35
N PHE A 52 3.01 3.28 -2.30
CA PHE A 52 4.08 2.95 -3.25
C PHE A 52 4.57 1.50 -3.10
N ALA A 53 4.55 0.76 -4.22
CA ALA A 53 5.05 -0.62 -4.29
C ALA A 53 6.58 -0.71 -4.12
N THR A 54 7.29 0.39 -4.37
CA THR A 54 8.75 0.46 -4.28
C THR A 54 9.19 0.63 -2.83
N ASN A 55 9.68 -0.45 -2.22
CA ASN A 55 10.35 -0.39 -0.93
C ASN A 55 11.48 0.65 -0.93
N GLY A 56 11.40 1.61 -0.01
CA GLY A 56 12.38 2.70 0.14
C GLY A 56 12.11 3.95 -0.69
N PHE A 57 10.98 4.05 -1.41
CA PHE A 57 10.65 5.25 -2.20
C PHE A 57 10.28 6.45 -1.32
N SER A 58 9.59 6.19 -0.22
CA SER A 58 9.16 7.17 0.79
C SER A 58 9.34 6.58 2.19
N TYR A 59 9.21 7.40 3.24
CA TYR A 59 9.22 6.88 4.61
C TYR A 59 8.11 5.84 4.81
N GLY A 60 6.90 6.13 4.33
CA GLY A 60 5.74 5.23 4.46
C GLY A 60 5.88 3.92 3.68
N SER A 61 6.52 3.93 2.52
CA SER A 61 6.78 2.72 1.72
C SER A 61 8.05 1.98 2.10
N THR A 62 8.78 2.42 3.12
CA THR A 62 9.94 1.70 3.64
C THR A 62 9.50 0.68 4.69
N GLN A 63 9.55 -0.60 4.35
CA GLN A 63 9.03 -1.71 5.18
C GLN A 63 9.61 -1.72 6.60
N LYS A 64 10.89 -1.36 6.76
CA LYS A 64 11.56 -1.30 8.08
C LYS A 64 10.91 -0.31 9.06
N ASN A 65 10.14 0.65 8.56
CA ASN A 65 9.47 1.67 9.37
C ASN A 65 8.07 1.22 9.81
N TRP A 66 7.50 0.16 9.22
CA TRP A 66 6.10 -0.20 9.42
C TRP A 66 5.75 -0.57 10.86
N ALA A 67 6.68 -1.18 11.61
CA ALA A 67 6.48 -1.43 13.04
C ALA A 67 6.29 -0.13 13.85
N SER A 68 7.09 0.90 13.55
CA SER A 68 6.95 2.23 14.18
C SER A 68 5.67 2.93 13.74
N VAL A 69 5.29 2.81 12.47
CA VAL A 69 4.02 3.38 11.96
C VAL A 69 2.81 2.69 12.61
N LYS A 70 2.84 1.36 12.75
CA LYS A 70 1.78 0.59 13.42
C LYS A 70 1.65 1.00 14.89
N SER A 71 2.75 1.07 15.64
CA SER A 71 2.74 1.52 17.04
C SER A 71 2.16 2.93 17.16
N PHE A 72 2.57 3.87 16.31
CA PHE A 72 1.97 5.20 16.29
C PHE A 72 0.45 5.15 16.04
N CYS A 73 -0.01 4.29 15.13
CA CYS A 73 -1.43 4.16 14.85
C CYS A 73 -2.20 3.58 16.04
N GLU A 74 -1.66 2.58 16.74
CA GLU A 74 -2.26 2.00 17.95
C GLU A 74 -2.37 3.02 19.07
N ASP A 75 -1.29 3.78 19.33
CA ASP A 75 -1.25 4.81 20.37
C ASP A 75 -2.24 5.95 20.14
N ASN A 76 -2.70 6.14 18.88
CA ASN A 76 -3.55 7.25 18.47
C ASN A 76 -4.91 6.80 17.90
N ASN A 77 -5.29 5.53 18.09
CA ASN A 77 -6.55 4.96 17.60
C ASN A 77 -6.76 5.17 16.08
N LEU A 78 -5.70 4.98 15.30
CA LEU A 78 -5.71 5.02 13.83
C LEU A 78 -5.62 3.62 13.25
N ILE A 79 -6.23 3.43 12.09
CA ILE A 79 -6.08 2.21 11.28
C ILE A 79 -4.76 2.29 10.50
N PHE A 80 -3.94 1.25 10.54
CA PHE A 80 -2.77 1.12 9.67
C PHE A 80 -3.01 0.11 8.54
N ILE A 81 -2.84 0.56 7.29
CA ILE A 81 -3.04 -0.24 6.08
C ILE A 81 -1.76 -0.21 5.22
N PRO A 82 -0.75 -1.07 5.50
CA PRO A 82 0.44 -1.15 4.66
C PRO A 82 0.04 -1.53 3.22
N SER A 83 0.67 -0.88 2.25
CA SER A 83 0.52 -1.18 0.83
C SER A 83 1.68 -2.03 0.34
N VAL A 84 1.34 -3.14 -0.32
CA VAL A 84 2.29 -4.11 -0.88
C VAL A 84 2.16 -4.16 -2.39
N GLY A 85 3.25 -4.46 -3.10
CA GLY A 85 3.21 -4.58 -4.56
C GLY A 85 4.20 -5.60 -5.10
N PRO A 86 3.98 -6.12 -6.32
CA PRO A 86 4.77 -7.22 -6.87
C PRO A 86 6.13 -6.79 -7.44
N GLY A 87 6.33 -5.48 -7.63
CA GLY A 87 7.51 -4.84 -8.18
C GLY A 87 7.15 -3.46 -8.70
N TYR A 88 8.08 -2.80 -9.39
CA TYR A 88 7.86 -1.47 -9.97
C TYR A 88 8.77 -1.26 -11.18
N ILE A 89 8.23 -0.74 -12.27
CA ILE A 89 8.99 -0.25 -13.42
C ILE A 89 8.12 0.67 -14.28
N ASP A 90 8.47 1.96 -14.34
CA ASP A 90 7.72 2.99 -15.08
C ASP A 90 8.56 3.64 -16.19
N THR A 91 9.72 3.07 -16.52
CA THR A 91 10.71 3.70 -17.43
C THR A 91 10.21 3.89 -18.87
N SER A 92 9.11 3.23 -19.26
CA SER A 92 8.46 3.47 -20.56
C SER A 92 7.80 4.86 -20.64
N ILE A 93 7.33 5.39 -19.51
CA ILE A 93 6.71 6.73 -19.42
C ILE A 93 7.58 7.74 -18.65
N ARG A 94 8.50 7.26 -17.79
CA ARG A 94 9.46 8.08 -17.03
C ARG A 94 10.88 7.52 -17.18
N PRO A 95 11.54 7.67 -18.35
CA PRO A 95 12.85 7.05 -18.61
C PRO A 95 13.95 7.38 -17.59
N TRP A 96 13.87 8.55 -16.94
CA TRP A 96 14.80 9.00 -15.90
C TRP A 96 14.60 8.31 -14.54
N ASN A 97 13.52 7.56 -14.33
CA ASN A 97 13.12 7.03 -13.01
C ASN A 97 13.66 5.63 -12.68
N PHE A 98 14.64 5.13 -13.45
CA PHE A 98 15.18 3.77 -13.35
C PHE A 98 15.70 3.37 -11.96
N ARG A 99 16.11 4.34 -11.12
CA ARG A 99 16.57 4.09 -9.73
C ARG A 99 15.49 3.49 -8.84
N ASN A 100 14.22 3.75 -9.17
CA ASN A 100 13.07 3.25 -8.41
C ASN A 100 12.56 1.89 -8.88
N THR A 101 13.14 1.33 -9.94
CA THR A 101 12.80 -0.01 -10.42
C THR A 101 13.02 -1.06 -9.33
N ARG A 102 12.07 -1.97 -9.20
CA ARG A 102 12.12 -3.15 -8.33
C ARG A 102 11.73 -4.37 -9.13
N ASN A 103 12.71 -5.23 -9.40
CA ASN A 103 12.48 -6.49 -10.10
C ASN A 103 11.56 -7.38 -9.26
N ARG A 104 10.64 -8.10 -9.91
CA ARG A 104 9.69 -8.98 -9.23
C ARG A 104 10.36 -10.25 -8.65
N ILE A 105 11.54 -10.62 -9.17
CA ILE A 105 12.35 -11.78 -8.75
C ILE A 105 11.47 -13.04 -8.64
N SER A 106 10.74 -13.35 -9.72
CA SER A 106 9.79 -14.48 -9.79
C SER A 106 8.80 -14.54 -8.62
N GLY A 107 8.31 -13.39 -8.15
CA GLY A 107 7.37 -13.27 -7.04
C GLY A 107 8.00 -13.05 -5.67
N LYS A 108 9.31 -13.26 -5.51
CA LYS A 108 10.01 -13.11 -4.22
C LYS A 108 9.94 -11.69 -3.67
N TYR A 109 9.94 -10.68 -4.54
CA TYR A 109 9.77 -9.29 -4.12
C TYR A 109 8.40 -9.08 -3.45
N TYR A 110 7.35 -9.63 -4.06
CA TYR A 110 5.98 -9.52 -3.56
C TYR A 110 5.81 -10.25 -2.22
N GLU A 111 6.27 -11.50 -2.14
CA GLU A 111 6.16 -12.31 -0.92
C GLU A 111 6.96 -11.68 0.24
N THR A 112 8.11 -11.07 -0.04
CA THR A 112 8.87 -10.32 0.98
C THR A 112 8.05 -9.14 1.51
N SER A 113 7.41 -8.38 0.63
CA SER A 113 6.56 -7.25 1.04
C SER A 113 5.33 -7.68 1.82
N LEU A 114 4.70 -8.79 1.43
CA LEU A 114 3.55 -9.38 2.12
C LEU A 114 3.93 -9.91 3.51
N SER A 115 5.09 -10.57 3.64
CA SER A 115 5.63 -11.02 4.93
C SER A 115 5.88 -9.85 5.88
N ALA A 116 6.55 -8.80 5.40
CA ALA A 116 6.82 -7.62 6.21
C ALA A 116 5.54 -6.90 6.66
N ALA A 117 4.50 -6.89 5.81
CA ALA A 117 3.19 -6.34 6.18
C ALA A 117 2.50 -7.20 7.24
N LEU A 118 2.56 -8.53 7.10
CA LEU A 118 1.96 -9.47 8.06
C LEU A 118 2.61 -9.37 9.45
N GLU A 119 3.93 -9.19 9.51
CA GLU A 119 4.69 -9.04 10.75
C GLU A 119 4.21 -7.86 11.61
N THR A 120 3.65 -6.82 10.99
CA THR A 120 3.12 -5.65 11.72
C THR A 120 1.71 -5.88 12.25
N ARG A 121 1.16 -7.09 12.08
CA ARG A 121 -0.20 -7.48 12.49
C ARG A 121 -1.30 -6.46 12.15
N PRO A 122 -1.40 -6.00 10.89
CA PRO A 122 -2.40 -5.01 10.51
C PRO A 122 -3.79 -5.66 10.36
N ASP A 123 -4.84 -4.87 10.51
CA ASP A 123 -6.21 -5.33 10.22
C ASP A 123 -6.49 -5.41 8.72
N PHE A 124 -5.78 -4.60 7.92
CA PHE A 124 -5.95 -4.50 6.49
C PHE A 124 -4.59 -4.43 5.79
N ILE A 125 -4.50 -5.01 4.60
CA ILE A 125 -3.38 -4.85 3.69
C ILE A 125 -3.96 -4.36 2.36
N SER A 126 -3.35 -3.34 1.78
CA SER A 126 -3.70 -2.84 0.43
C SER A 126 -2.71 -3.37 -0.60
N ILE A 127 -3.17 -3.62 -1.83
CA ILE A 127 -2.31 -4.07 -2.93
C ILE A 127 -2.20 -2.96 -3.95
N THR A 128 -0.96 -2.53 -4.19
CA THR A 128 -0.58 -1.64 -5.27
C THR A 128 0.10 -2.48 -6.35
N SER A 129 -0.60 -2.88 -7.41
CA SER A 129 -1.98 -2.53 -7.78
C SER A 129 -2.68 -3.70 -8.45
N PHE A 130 -3.99 -3.58 -8.70
CA PHE A 130 -4.63 -4.52 -9.63
C PHE A 130 -4.01 -4.36 -11.02
N ASN A 131 -4.09 -3.17 -11.61
CA ASN A 131 -3.79 -2.93 -13.02
C ASN A 131 -3.14 -1.56 -13.33
N GLU A 132 -2.31 -1.00 -12.45
CA GLU A 132 -1.55 0.21 -12.80
C GLU A 132 -0.33 -0.13 -13.65
N TRP A 133 -0.63 -0.42 -14.93
CA TRP A 133 0.31 -0.89 -15.93
C TRP A 133 1.43 0.09 -16.22
N HIS A 134 1.17 1.40 -16.12
CA HIS A 134 2.18 2.43 -16.38
C HIS A 134 3.31 2.40 -15.36
N GLU A 135 3.06 1.93 -14.13
CA GLU A 135 4.06 1.79 -13.08
C GLU A 135 4.62 0.37 -12.94
N GLY A 136 4.12 -0.58 -13.74
CA GLY A 136 4.55 -1.97 -13.68
C GLY A 136 4.24 -2.66 -12.34
N THR A 137 3.23 -2.16 -11.59
CA THR A 137 2.85 -2.65 -10.25
C THR A 137 1.67 -3.64 -10.28
N GLN A 138 1.10 -3.90 -11.44
CA GLN A 138 -0.09 -4.73 -11.62
C GLN A 138 0.10 -6.18 -11.15
N ILE A 139 -0.91 -6.75 -10.49
CA ILE A 139 -1.06 -8.20 -10.29
C ILE A 139 -1.93 -8.85 -11.38
N GLU A 140 -2.62 -8.04 -12.19
CA GLU A 140 -3.34 -8.48 -13.39
C GLU A 140 -2.43 -9.28 -14.32
N THR A 141 -3.01 -10.23 -15.05
CA THR A 141 -2.26 -11.17 -15.89
C THR A 141 -1.45 -10.45 -16.96
N ALA A 142 -0.16 -10.78 -17.06
CA ALA A 142 0.69 -10.34 -18.16
C ALA A 142 1.14 -11.55 -19.01
N VAL A 143 1.17 -11.35 -20.33
CA VAL A 143 1.62 -12.36 -21.30
C VAL A 143 2.79 -11.82 -22.11
N PRO A 144 3.71 -12.69 -22.58
CA PRO A 144 4.78 -12.28 -23.47
C PRO A 144 4.23 -11.58 -24.72
N LYS A 145 4.75 -10.38 -25.01
CA LYS A 145 4.37 -9.62 -26.20
C LYS A 145 5.58 -8.94 -26.82
N ARG A 146 5.69 -9.07 -28.14
CA ARG A 146 6.65 -8.35 -28.96
C ARG A 146 5.89 -7.51 -29.99
N SER A 147 6.26 -6.25 -30.11
CA SER A 147 5.89 -5.38 -31.23
C SER A 147 7.13 -4.59 -31.67
N GLN A 148 7.05 -3.26 -31.75
CA GLN A 148 8.20 -2.35 -31.91
C GLN A 148 9.16 -2.41 -30.71
N MET A 149 8.68 -2.87 -29.55
CA MET A 149 9.49 -3.18 -28.37
C MET A 149 9.14 -4.55 -27.79
N VAL A 150 10.05 -5.11 -26.99
CA VAL A 150 9.83 -6.34 -26.22
C VAL A 150 9.30 -5.93 -24.85
N TYR A 151 8.08 -6.34 -24.53
CA TYR A 151 7.48 -6.08 -23.21
C TYR A 151 8.02 -7.08 -22.19
N LEU A 152 8.17 -6.63 -20.93
CA LEU A 152 8.43 -7.53 -19.82
C LEU A 152 7.20 -8.40 -19.54
N ASP A 153 7.44 -9.63 -19.10
CA ASP A 153 6.43 -10.62 -18.82
C ASP A 153 6.74 -11.39 -17.53
N TYR A 154 5.95 -12.44 -17.25
CA TYR A 154 6.05 -13.23 -16.02
C TYR A 154 6.75 -14.58 -16.20
N LEU A 155 7.30 -14.86 -17.38
CA LEU A 155 7.97 -16.13 -17.65
C LEU A 155 9.16 -16.36 -16.69
N PRO A 156 9.46 -17.64 -16.35
CA PRO A 156 8.80 -18.87 -16.82
C PRO A 156 7.49 -19.20 -16.10
N ASN A 157 6.98 -18.31 -15.23
CA ASN A 157 5.73 -18.54 -14.51
C ASN A 157 4.51 -18.35 -15.41
N LYS A 158 3.37 -18.84 -14.94
CA LYS A 158 2.07 -18.61 -15.57
C LYS A 158 1.70 -17.13 -15.54
N PRO A 159 0.92 -16.62 -16.51
CA PRO A 159 0.39 -15.26 -16.49
C PRO A 159 -0.38 -14.89 -15.21
N THR A 160 -0.94 -15.88 -14.52
CA THR A 160 -1.73 -15.72 -13.27
C THR A 160 -0.89 -15.70 -11.99
N ILE A 161 0.44 -15.82 -12.07
CA ILE A 161 1.28 -16.07 -10.88
C ILE A 161 1.05 -15.05 -9.75
N TYR A 162 0.84 -13.77 -10.05
CA TYR A 162 0.63 -12.76 -9.01
C TYR A 162 -0.77 -12.85 -8.38
N LEU A 163 -1.80 -13.23 -9.13
CA LEU A 163 -3.11 -13.57 -8.57
C LEU A 163 -3.02 -14.82 -7.67
N ASP A 164 -2.22 -15.81 -8.07
CA ASP A 164 -1.98 -17.02 -7.29
C ASP A 164 -1.26 -16.73 -5.97
N ILE A 165 -0.23 -15.86 -6.00
CA ILE A 165 0.47 -15.38 -4.80
C ILE A 165 -0.49 -14.56 -3.91
N THR A 166 -1.26 -13.63 -4.48
CA THR A 166 -2.25 -12.83 -3.73
C THR A 166 -3.26 -13.74 -3.02
N ARG A 167 -3.79 -14.75 -3.70
CA ARG A 167 -4.72 -15.74 -3.11
C ARG A 167 -4.07 -16.52 -1.97
N LYS A 168 -2.85 -17.03 -2.17
CA LYS A 168 -2.09 -17.74 -1.13
C LYS A 168 -1.94 -16.87 0.12
N TRP A 169 -1.52 -15.62 -0.06
CA TRP A 169 -1.28 -14.71 1.06
C TRP A 169 -2.54 -14.18 1.72
N ALA A 170 -3.65 -14.02 0.98
CA ALA A 170 -4.95 -13.73 1.58
C ALA A 170 -5.38 -14.84 2.55
N ALA A 171 -5.16 -16.11 2.19
CA ALA A 171 -5.43 -17.24 3.07
C ALA A 171 -4.52 -17.25 4.31
N ILE A 172 -3.22 -17.00 4.14
CA ILE A 172 -2.26 -16.88 5.26
C ILE A 172 -2.68 -15.75 6.20
N PHE A 173 -2.95 -14.56 5.65
CA PHE A 173 -3.38 -13.39 6.41
C PHE A 173 -4.67 -13.66 7.21
N GLY A 174 -5.67 -14.27 6.56
CA GLY A 174 -6.91 -14.66 7.24
C GLY A 174 -6.68 -15.64 8.41
N GLY A 175 -5.81 -16.65 8.22
CA GLY A 175 -5.49 -17.63 9.26
C GLY A 175 -4.63 -17.08 10.40
N GLU A 176 -3.78 -16.08 10.15
CA GLU A 176 -3.05 -15.37 11.21
C GLU A 176 -3.96 -14.43 12.00
N ARG A 177 -4.85 -13.68 11.32
CA ARG A 177 -5.79 -12.79 12.01
C ARG A 177 -6.72 -13.51 12.98
N GLN A 178 -7.18 -14.72 12.63
CA GLN A 178 -7.95 -15.55 13.55
C GLN A 178 -7.13 -15.90 14.80
N ARG A 179 -5.87 -16.31 14.62
CA ARG A 179 -4.97 -16.66 15.74
C ARG A 179 -4.57 -15.48 16.64
N TRP A 180 -4.67 -14.24 16.16
CA TRP A 180 -4.38 -13.06 17.00
C TRP A 180 -5.56 -12.65 17.88
N GLN A 181 -6.76 -13.15 17.58
CA GLN A 181 -7.98 -12.88 18.34
C GLN A 181 -8.24 -13.90 19.45
N ASP A 182 -7.57 -15.05 19.39
CA ASP A 182 -7.52 -16.09 20.43
C ASP A 182 -6.47 -15.75 21.51
#